data_AF-A0A220UF09-F1
#
_entry.id   AF-A0A220UF09-F1
#
_cell.length_a   1.000
_cell.length_b   1.000
_cell.length_c   1.000
_cell.angle_alpha   90.00
_cell.angle_beta   90.00
_cell.angle_gamma   90.00
#
_symmetry.space_group_name_H-M   'P 1'
#
loop_
_entity.id
_entity.type
_entity.pdbx_description
1 polymer ?
#
loop_
_entity_poly.entity_id
_entity_poly.type
_entity_poly.pdbx_seq_one_letter_code
_entity_poly.pdbx_strand_id
1 'polypeptide(L)'
;MSGDLSAVREVWAGRSGARTGSDALYLLYMGALSVLVLGVPALRSAGGLLSRPDVLPALQHPLAPQIAGSVALIAAAALVLLGAVRGPALMAPFFTATLASSGIRRRTVLRRPYLRALLVPVLSMSVIASLIAVTLSAAGEGTGGAAAVWFVLAATGAGLLLGAAWLAGELLTARPRRLLAGVLLLAAVLSALLPPGTGLGGAYPLAEAPHRLWALLVLAAGIAAAVAGVALLDRLRGTVLREQSMRWESVATVATSGDLAGAAATFRPPPSAGRRLRAIGPRPLVLLYARRDAVAWLRSPDRLAVGIVVALLAAAALAGSSQLTGPLAWSAVLLGAVALWGAGSTLVEGIRHGVHTLGAPRLFGQTVASQVLLHALAPALLLTVLAALGGGGLVLAGGSGEGAAQAVMLPVALAPVLIAGQVRDAAKGPMPLKLMTPMPTAQGDGSVLVMLAWQSDALLLALLSGTLLAGLGALGPVWVLGGAVLLTALMALMARSRLRALGS
;
A
#
# COMPACT_ATOMS: atom_id res chain seq x y z
N MET A 1 -25.91 -33.49 11.01
CA MET A 1 -26.73 -32.26 10.90
C MET A 1 -26.28 -31.46 9.69
N SER A 2 -27.05 -31.46 8.62
CA SER A 2 -26.86 -30.57 7.47
C SER A 2 -27.18 -29.14 7.91
N GLY A 3 -26.12 -28.36 8.16
CA GLY A 3 -26.21 -26.99 8.69
C GLY A 3 -26.70 -26.01 7.64
N ASP A 4 -28.00 -26.00 7.38
CA ASP A 4 -28.61 -24.92 6.63
C ASP A 4 -28.67 -23.66 7.50
N LEU A 5 -27.96 -22.62 7.07
CA LEU A 5 -27.87 -21.32 7.75
C LEU A 5 -28.82 -20.29 7.12
N SER A 6 -29.67 -20.70 6.18
CA SER A 6 -30.65 -19.86 5.49
C SER A 6 -31.57 -19.15 6.50
N ALA A 7 -32.24 -19.88 7.37
CA ALA A 7 -33.20 -19.37 8.35
C ALA A 7 -32.57 -18.37 9.35
N VAL A 8 -31.37 -18.65 9.86
CA VAL A 8 -30.66 -17.73 10.77
C VAL A 8 -30.28 -16.43 10.06
N ARG A 9 -29.84 -16.52 8.80
CA ARG A 9 -29.53 -15.35 7.98
C ARG A 9 -30.77 -14.56 7.64
N GLU A 10 -31.90 -15.22 7.41
CA GLU A 10 -33.18 -14.60 7.10
C GLU A 10 -33.78 -13.86 8.31
N VAL A 11 -33.74 -14.45 9.50
CA VAL A 11 -34.17 -13.78 10.74
C VAL A 11 -33.27 -12.60 11.09
N TRP A 12 -31.95 -12.75 10.93
CA TRP A 12 -31.03 -11.62 11.11
C TRP A 12 -31.27 -10.54 10.06
N ALA A 13 -31.51 -10.94 8.81
CA ALA A 13 -31.85 -10.04 7.73
C ALA A 13 -33.11 -9.22 8.07
N GLY A 14 -34.16 -9.87 8.56
CA GLY A 14 -35.38 -9.18 9.01
C GLY A 14 -35.16 -8.20 10.17
N ARG A 15 -34.26 -8.50 11.12
CA ARG A 15 -33.97 -7.62 12.27
C ARG A 15 -33.00 -6.48 11.97
N SER A 16 -32.12 -6.65 10.99
CA SER A 16 -31.11 -5.66 10.62
C SER A 16 -31.55 -4.69 9.53
N GLY A 17 -32.81 -4.76 9.09
CA GLY A 17 -33.31 -4.00 7.93
C GLY A 17 -32.59 -4.43 6.65
N ALA A 18 -32.31 -5.73 6.50
CA ALA A 18 -31.53 -6.21 5.38
C ALA A 18 -32.28 -6.03 4.06
N ARG A 19 -31.45 -5.80 3.05
CA ARG A 19 -31.82 -5.55 1.66
C ARG A 19 -32.85 -6.57 1.16
N THR A 20 -34.00 -6.06 0.73
CA THR A 20 -35.05 -6.79 0.05
C THR A 20 -34.56 -7.35 -1.30
N GLY A 21 -35.33 -8.25 -1.92
CA GLY A 21 -35.02 -8.72 -3.28
C GLY A 21 -34.93 -7.57 -4.29
N SER A 22 -35.77 -6.54 -4.13
CA SER A 22 -35.71 -5.29 -4.88
C SER A 22 -34.42 -4.51 -4.64
N ASP A 23 -33.92 -4.46 -3.40
CA ASP A 23 -32.64 -3.80 -3.10
C ASP A 23 -31.46 -4.55 -3.74
N ALA A 24 -31.52 -5.89 -3.79
CA ALA A 24 -30.50 -6.70 -4.44
C ALA A 24 -30.50 -6.50 -5.97
N LEU A 25 -31.69 -6.47 -6.60
CA LEU A 25 -31.84 -6.15 -8.01
C LEU A 25 -31.41 -4.72 -8.32
N TYR A 26 -31.77 -3.76 -7.47
CA TYR A 26 -31.33 -2.38 -7.59
C TYR A 26 -29.80 -2.26 -7.48
N LEU A 27 -29.16 -3.00 -6.57
CA LEU A 27 -27.69 -3.04 -6.48
C LEU A 27 -27.03 -3.72 -7.68
N LEU A 28 -27.63 -4.78 -8.22
CA LEU A 28 -27.14 -5.42 -9.44
C LEU A 28 -27.23 -4.43 -10.61
N TYR A 29 -28.36 -3.76 -10.75
CA TYR A 29 -28.59 -2.71 -11.74
C TYR A 29 -27.58 -1.57 -11.59
N MET A 30 -27.45 -1.01 -10.38
CA MET A 30 -26.49 0.05 -10.09
C MET A 30 -25.05 -0.40 -10.33
N GLY A 31 -24.70 -1.65 -9.99
CA GLY A 31 -23.39 -2.23 -10.26
C GLY A 31 -23.12 -2.35 -11.76
N ALA A 32 -24.06 -2.90 -12.53
CA ALA A 32 -23.94 -3.01 -13.99
C ALA A 32 -23.84 -1.63 -14.65
N LEU A 33 -24.70 -0.69 -14.26
CA LEU A 33 -24.66 0.69 -14.75
C LEU A 33 -23.33 1.37 -14.39
N SER A 34 -22.82 1.18 -13.17
CA SER A 34 -21.52 1.72 -12.75
C SER A 34 -20.36 1.14 -13.55
N VAL A 35 -20.37 -0.16 -13.84
CA VAL A 35 -19.35 -0.79 -14.69
C VAL A 35 -19.41 -0.25 -16.11
N LEU A 36 -20.61 -0.04 -16.67
CA LEU A 36 -20.76 0.46 -18.04
C LEU A 36 -20.41 1.95 -18.15
N VAL A 37 -20.85 2.77 -17.20
CA VAL A 37 -20.67 4.24 -17.20
C VAL A 37 -19.27 4.65 -16.74
N LEU A 38 -18.70 3.99 -15.74
CA LEU A 38 -17.38 4.34 -15.18
C LEU A 38 -16.31 3.36 -15.61
N GLY A 39 -16.60 2.05 -15.56
CA GLY A 39 -15.63 1.00 -15.85
C GLY A 39 -15.17 0.99 -17.31
N VAL A 40 -16.10 1.00 -18.28
CA VAL A 40 -15.74 0.96 -19.71
C VAL A 40 -14.92 2.18 -20.13
N PRO A 41 -15.29 3.44 -19.82
CA PRO A 41 -14.46 4.59 -20.14
C PRO A 41 -13.10 4.57 -19.43
N ALA A 42 -13.04 4.12 -18.17
CA ALA A 42 -11.78 3.97 -17.45
C ALA A 42 -10.86 2.94 -18.12
N LEU A 43 -11.40 1.78 -18.52
CA LEU A 43 -10.64 0.75 -19.25
C LEU A 43 -10.17 1.25 -20.62
N ARG A 44 -11.02 2.00 -21.33
CA ARG A 44 -10.65 2.62 -22.61
C ARG A 44 -9.55 3.67 -22.43
N SER A 45 -9.66 4.50 -21.40
CA SER A 45 -8.64 5.50 -21.05
C SER A 45 -7.32 4.82 -20.66
N ALA A 46 -7.38 3.76 -19.85
CA ALA A 46 -6.21 2.97 -19.49
C ALA A 46 -5.55 2.33 -20.71
N GLY A 47 -6.33 1.72 -21.61
CA GLY A 47 -5.82 1.18 -22.88
C GLY A 47 -5.16 2.26 -23.75
N GLY A 48 -5.78 3.44 -23.86
CA GLY A 48 -5.23 4.59 -24.57
C GLY A 48 -3.95 5.14 -23.95
N LEU A 49 -3.81 5.09 -22.61
CA LEU A 49 -2.57 5.44 -21.91
C LEU A 49 -1.47 4.42 -22.17
N LEU A 50 -1.79 3.13 -22.15
CA LEU A 50 -0.81 2.06 -22.39
C LEU A 50 -0.34 2.04 -23.86
N SER A 51 -1.19 2.43 -24.81
CA SER A 51 -0.83 2.50 -26.23
C SER A 51 -0.03 3.74 -26.63
N ARG A 52 0.30 4.63 -25.68
CA ARG A 52 1.08 5.82 -26.00
C ARG A 52 2.53 5.44 -26.37
N PRO A 53 3.17 6.20 -27.28
CA PRO A 53 4.54 5.91 -27.74
C PRO A 53 5.60 6.04 -26.63
N ASP A 54 5.30 6.75 -25.55
CA ASP A 54 6.15 6.88 -24.36
C ASP A 54 5.97 5.72 -23.36
N VAL A 55 4.88 4.94 -23.46
CA VAL A 55 4.53 3.86 -22.53
C VAL A 55 4.81 2.48 -23.11
N LEU A 56 4.45 2.29 -24.38
CA LEU A 56 4.56 1.02 -25.08
C LEU A 56 5.98 0.41 -25.04
N PRO A 57 7.09 1.19 -25.20
CA PRO A 57 8.45 0.65 -25.10
C PRO A 57 8.76 0.03 -23.74
N ALA A 58 8.15 0.51 -22.66
CA ALA A 58 8.35 -0.06 -21.33
C ALA A 58 7.69 -1.45 -21.20
N LEU A 59 6.56 -1.68 -21.87
CA LEU A 59 5.90 -2.99 -21.94
C LEU A 59 6.64 -3.96 -22.86
N GLN A 60 7.33 -3.44 -23.88
CA GLN A 60 8.16 -4.19 -24.83
C GLN A 60 9.58 -4.47 -24.30
N HIS A 61 9.96 -3.83 -23.19
CA HIS A 61 11.31 -3.94 -22.67
C HIS A 61 11.66 -5.41 -22.34
N PRO A 62 12.89 -5.88 -22.65
CA PRO A 62 13.29 -7.27 -22.39
C PRO A 62 13.15 -7.71 -20.93
N LEU A 63 13.21 -6.76 -19.99
CA LEU A 63 13.03 -7.00 -18.55
C LEU A 63 11.56 -6.96 -18.09
N ALA A 64 10.61 -6.58 -18.93
CA ALA A 64 9.18 -6.49 -18.56
C ALA A 64 8.62 -7.80 -17.96
N PRO A 65 8.95 -9.01 -18.48
CA PRO A 65 8.55 -10.27 -17.87
C PRO A 65 9.05 -10.43 -16.42
N GLN A 66 10.32 -10.11 -16.17
CA GLN A 66 10.94 -10.21 -14.85
C GLN A 66 10.34 -9.21 -13.87
N ILE A 67 10.11 -7.97 -14.32
CA ILE A 67 9.46 -6.91 -13.53
C ILE A 67 8.04 -7.36 -13.14
N ALA A 68 7.25 -7.86 -14.09
CA ALA A 68 5.90 -8.35 -13.82
C ALA A 68 5.88 -9.49 -12.79
N GLY A 69 6.79 -10.47 -12.93
CA GLY A 69 6.94 -11.56 -11.96
C GLY A 69 7.35 -11.08 -10.57
N SER A 70 8.31 -10.16 -10.51
CA SER A 70 8.80 -9.56 -9.26
C SER A 70 7.70 -8.75 -8.56
N VAL A 71 6.94 -7.95 -9.30
CA VAL A 71 5.80 -7.19 -8.77
C VAL A 71 4.73 -8.11 -8.21
N ALA A 72 4.42 -9.23 -8.89
CA ALA A 72 3.46 -10.21 -8.38
C ALA A 72 3.94 -10.86 -7.07
N LEU A 73 5.25 -11.15 -6.94
CA LEU A 73 5.83 -11.71 -5.70
C LEU A 73 5.86 -10.68 -4.56
N ILE A 74 6.16 -9.41 -4.84
CA ILE A 74 6.06 -8.31 -3.87
C ILE A 74 4.60 -8.15 -3.41
N ALA A 75 3.64 -8.20 -4.33
CA ALA A 75 2.21 -8.17 -4.01
C ALA A 75 1.79 -9.37 -3.15
N ALA A 76 2.31 -10.57 -3.43
CA ALA A 76 2.08 -11.75 -2.62
C ALA A 76 2.62 -11.55 -1.18
N ALA A 77 3.84 -11.03 -1.03
CA ALA A 77 4.41 -10.73 0.28
C ALA A 77 3.57 -9.69 1.04
N ALA A 78 3.12 -8.64 0.36
CA ALA A 78 2.24 -7.63 0.95
C ALA A 78 0.91 -8.23 1.41
N LEU A 79 0.30 -9.12 0.62
CA LEU A 79 -0.95 -9.80 0.97
C LEU A 79 -0.78 -10.80 2.12
N VAL A 80 0.36 -11.49 2.22
CA VAL A 80 0.69 -12.31 3.40
C VAL A 80 0.72 -11.46 4.67
N LEU A 81 1.31 -10.26 4.61
CA LEU A 81 1.36 -9.36 5.76
C LEU A 81 -0.02 -8.76 6.05
N LEU A 82 -0.77 -8.36 5.01
CA LEU A 82 -2.11 -7.81 5.13
C LEU A 82 -3.09 -8.83 5.73
N GLY A 83 -2.97 -10.10 5.39
CA GLY A 83 -3.81 -11.18 5.91
C GLY A 83 -3.76 -11.32 7.42
N ALA A 84 -2.68 -10.88 8.06
CA ALA A 84 -2.57 -10.80 9.52
C ALA A 84 -3.47 -9.73 10.15
N VAL A 85 -3.68 -8.64 9.42
CA VAL A 85 -4.43 -7.47 9.87
C VAL A 85 -5.89 -7.61 9.48
N ARG A 86 -6.14 -8.01 8.25
CA ARG A 86 -7.45 -8.26 7.66
C ARG A 86 -7.33 -9.44 6.71
N GLY A 87 -7.78 -10.61 7.12
CA GLY A 87 -7.82 -11.80 6.27
C GLY A 87 -8.99 -11.81 5.27
N PRO A 88 -8.93 -12.67 4.24
CA PRO A 88 -10.00 -12.83 3.26
C PRO A 88 -11.24 -13.52 3.83
N ALA A 89 -11.13 -14.30 4.93
CA ALA A 89 -12.24 -15.02 5.54
C ALA A 89 -12.96 -14.22 6.65
N LEU A 90 -13.06 -12.90 6.49
CA LEU A 90 -13.64 -12.02 7.49
C LEU A 90 -15.19 -12.02 7.49
N MET A 91 -15.78 -12.03 8.68
CA MET A 91 -17.22 -11.84 8.90
C MET A 91 -17.46 -10.71 9.91
N ALA A 92 -18.71 -10.21 9.96
CA ALA A 92 -19.11 -9.26 10.99
C ALA A 92 -18.93 -9.86 12.40
N PRO A 93 -18.57 -9.06 13.41
CA PRO A 93 -18.21 -9.56 14.75
C PRO A 93 -19.26 -10.46 15.38
N PHE A 94 -20.55 -10.13 15.23
CA PHE A 94 -21.66 -10.97 15.69
C PHE A 94 -21.63 -12.38 15.09
N PHE A 95 -21.49 -12.50 13.77
CA PHE A 95 -21.41 -13.80 13.10
C PHE A 95 -20.13 -14.57 13.43
N THR A 96 -19.02 -13.85 13.60
CA THR A 96 -17.77 -14.47 14.06
C THR A 96 -17.94 -15.04 15.46
N ALA A 97 -18.58 -14.30 16.38
CA ALA A 97 -18.80 -14.74 17.75
C ALA A 97 -19.81 -15.88 17.88
N THR A 98 -20.83 -15.94 17.02
CA THR A 98 -21.92 -16.94 17.09
C THR A 98 -21.65 -18.18 16.24
N LEU A 99 -21.14 -18.03 15.01
CA LEU A 99 -20.94 -19.15 14.08
C LEU A 99 -19.56 -19.80 14.26
N ALA A 100 -18.51 -19.03 14.56
CA ALA A 100 -17.17 -19.60 14.75
C ALA A 100 -16.97 -20.28 16.12
N SER A 101 -17.87 -20.01 17.08
CA SER A 101 -17.95 -20.70 18.37
C SER A 101 -18.88 -21.92 18.37
N SER A 102 -19.72 -22.06 17.33
CA SER A 102 -20.61 -23.21 17.16
C SER A 102 -19.85 -24.48 16.73
N GLY A 103 -20.48 -25.65 16.85
CA GLY A 103 -19.93 -26.92 16.35
C GLY A 103 -19.94 -27.08 14.82
N ILE A 104 -20.34 -26.05 14.07
CA ILE A 104 -20.40 -26.09 12.60
C ILE A 104 -18.98 -26.00 12.03
N ARG A 105 -18.68 -26.83 11.03
CA ARG A 105 -17.38 -26.78 10.32
C ARG A 105 -17.18 -25.39 9.71
N ARG A 106 -16.04 -24.76 10.01
CA ARG A 106 -15.75 -23.37 9.63
C ARG A 106 -15.72 -23.20 8.11
N ARG A 107 -15.26 -24.22 7.37
CA ARG A 107 -15.30 -24.22 5.90
C ARG A 107 -16.71 -23.99 5.34
N THR A 108 -17.77 -24.47 6.01
CA THR A 108 -19.15 -24.29 5.55
C THR A 108 -19.58 -22.83 5.68
N VAL A 109 -19.12 -22.16 6.74
CA VAL A 109 -19.46 -20.77 7.06
C VAL A 109 -18.61 -19.78 6.26
N LEU A 110 -17.29 -20.00 6.23
CA LEU A 110 -16.28 -19.08 5.72
C LEU A 110 -16.00 -19.22 4.22
N ARG A 111 -16.42 -20.31 3.57
CA ARG A 111 -16.19 -20.51 2.12
C ARG A 111 -16.77 -19.38 1.28
N ARG A 112 -17.98 -18.90 1.59
CA ARG A 112 -18.60 -17.81 0.80
C ARG A 112 -17.85 -16.49 0.94
N PRO A 113 -17.54 -15.99 2.16
CA PRO A 113 -16.68 -14.82 2.34
C PRO A 113 -15.34 -14.96 1.63
N TYR A 114 -14.66 -16.10 1.80
CA TYR A 114 -13.35 -16.35 1.20
C TYR A 114 -13.41 -16.31 -0.34
N LEU A 115 -14.33 -17.04 -0.97
CA LEU A 115 -14.47 -17.06 -2.43
C LEU A 115 -14.82 -15.68 -3.00
N ARG A 116 -15.63 -14.88 -2.29
CA ARG A 116 -15.90 -13.49 -2.69
C ARG A 116 -14.65 -12.63 -2.57
N ALA A 117 -13.85 -12.81 -1.52
CA ALA A 117 -12.60 -12.10 -1.34
C ALA A 117 -11.57 -12.45 -2.43
N LEU A 118 -11.55 -13.69 -2.93
CA LEU A 118 -10.70 -14.10 -4.06
C LEU A 118 -11.00 -13.34 -5.35
N LEU A 119 -12.23 -12.84 -5.55
CA LEU A 119 -12.56 -12.07 -6.74
C LEU A 119 -11.71 -10.80 -6.85
N VAL A 120 -11.30 -10.20 -5.73
CA VAL A 120 -10.50 -8.97 -5.74
C VAL A 120 -9.14 -9.19 -6.44
N PRO A 121 -8.22 -10.05 -5.95
CA PRO A 121 -6.95 -10.26 -6.63
C PRO A 121 -7.09 -10.91 -8.01
N VAL A 122 -8.08 -11.79 -8.22
CA VAL A 122 -8.31 -12.43 -9.54
C VAL A 122 -8.74 -11.40 -10.57
N LEU A 123 -9.74 -10.57 -10.28
CA LEU A 123 -10.20 -9.55 -11.22
C LEU A 123 -9.13 -8.48 -11.43
N SER A 124 -8.44 -8.04 -10.37
CA SER A 124 -7.35 -7.07 -10.52
C SER A 124 -6.26 -7.56 -11.47
N MET A 125 -5.77 -8.80 -11.28
CA MET A 125 -4.73 -9.36 -12.15
C MET A 125 -5.23 -9.60 -13.58
N SER A 126 -6.45 -10.13 -13.72
CA SER A 126 -7.03 -10.43 -15.05
C SER A 126 -7.28 -9.17 -15.86
N VAL A 127 -7.78 -8.10 -15.23
CA VAL A 127 -8.01 -6.80 -15.90
C VAL A 127 -6.69 -6.18 -16.32
N ILE A 128 -5.68 -6.12 -15.44
CA ILE A 128 -4.35 -5.59 -15.78
C ILE A 128 -3.73 -6.39 -16.93
N ALA A 129 -3.78 -7.71 -16.87
CA ALA A 129 -3.23 -8.57 -17.92
C ALA A 129 -3.99 -8.42 -19.25
N SER A 130 -5.31 -8.29 -19.21
CA SER A 130 -6.13 -8.07 -20.41
C SER A 130 -5.78 -6.73 -21.07
N LEU A 131 -5.60 -5.67 -20.29
CA LEU A 131 -5.18 -4.37 -20.80
C LEU A 131 -3.81 -4.44 -21.48
N ILE A 132 -2.81 -5.04 -20.81
CA ILE A 132 -1.47 -5.22 -21.38
C ILE A 132 -1.53 -6.06 -22.66
N ALA A 133 -2.24 -7.19 -22.64
CA ALA A 133 -2.36 -8.08 -23.80
C ALA A 133 -3.00 -7.38 -25.00
N VAL A 134 -4.14 -6.71 -24.79
CA VAL A 134 -4.85 -5.98 -25.86
C VAL A 134 -3.97 -4.86 -26.42
N THR A 135 -3.26 -4.11 -25.57
CA THR A 135 -2.34 -3.06 -26.02
C THR A 135 -1.20 -3.62 -26.87
N LEU A 136 -0.55 -4.72 -26.43
CA LEU A 136 0.54 -5.33 -27.17
C LEU A 136 0.06 -5.95 -28.50
N SER A 137 -1.11 -6.59 -28.52
CA SER A 137 -1.69 -7.11 -29.75
C SER A 137 -2.07 -6.00 -30.74
N ALA A 138 -2.61 -4.88 -30.26
CA ALA A 138 -2.93 -3.72 -31.09
C ALA A 138 -1.68 -3.02 -31.67
N ALA A 139 -0.54 -3.13 -30.98
CA ALA A 139 0.75 -2.61 -31.46
C ALA A 139 1.40 -3.46 -32.57
N GLY A 140 0.80 -4.58 -32.97
CA GLY A 140 1.32 -5.44 -34.04
C GLY A 140 2.49 -6.34 -33.65
N GLU A 141 2.78 -6.48 -32.35
CA GLU A 141 3.92 -7.22 -31.77
C GLU A 141 3.84 -8.76 -31.91
N GLY A 142 3.19 -9.31 -32.94
CA GLY A 142 3.21 -10.75 -33.22
C GLY A 142 2.61 -11.65 -32.12
N THR A 143 2.00 -11.08 -31.08
CA THR A 143 1.24 -11.82 -30.07
C THR A 143 -0.05 -12.28 -30.73
N GLY A 144 0.00 -13.45 -31.38
CA GLY A 144 -1.22 -14.11 -31.86
C GLY A 144 -2.23 -14.18 -30.72
N GLY A 145 -3.53 -14.04 -31.01
CA GLY A 145 -4.58 -13.96 -29.98
C GLY A 145 -4.51 -15.07 -28.92
N ALA A 146 -3.90 -16.22 -29.24
CA ALA A 146 -3.60 -17.28 -28.29
C ALA A 146 -2.65 -16.83 -27.15
N ALA A 147 -1.56 -16.11 -27.42
CA ALA A 147 -0.60 -15.66 -26.39
C ALA A 147 -1.26 -14.70 -25.38
N ALA A 148 -2.11 -13.79 -25.86
CA ALA A 148 -2.94 -12.93 -25.03
C ALA A 148 -3.83 -13.72 -24.08
N VAL A 149 -4.53 -14.74 -24.60
CA VAL A 149 -5.38 -15.62 -23.79
C VAL A 149 -4.57 -16.37 -22.73
N TRP A 150 -3.41 -16.93 -23.10
CA TRP A 150 -2.54 -17.62 -22.15
C TRP A 150 -2.03 -16.69 -21.04
N PHE A 151 -1.69 -15.45 -21.38
CA PHE A 151 -1.26 -14.47 -20.38
C PHE A 151 -2.39 -14.11 -19.40
N VAL A 152 -3.62 -13.91 -19.88
CA VAL A 152 -4.79 -13.66 -19.02
C VAL A 152 -5.09 -14.87 -18.12
N LEU A 153 -4.98 -16.08 -18.64
CA LEU A 153 -5.12 -17.31 -17.85
C LEU A 153 -4.04 -17.42 -16.77
N ALA A 154 -2.79 -17.11 -17.10
CA ALA A 154 -1.68 -17.08 -16.14
C ALA A 154 -1.94 -16.03 -15.05
N ALA A 155 -2.40 -14.83 -15.42
CA ALA A 155 -2.72 -13.76 -14.49
C ALA A 155 -3.91 -14.12 -13.59
N THR A 156 -4.89 -14.85 -14.10
CA THR A 156 -6.00 -15.42 -13.31
C THR A 156 -5.45 -16.38 -12.25
N GLY A 157 -4.55 -17.29 -12.66
CA GLY A 157 -3.84 -18.20 -11.76
C GLY A 157 -3.01 -17.47 -10.69
N ALA A 158 -2.27 -16.44 -11.11
CA ALA A 158 -1.51 -15.58 -10.20
C ALA A 158 -2.42 -14.86 -9.21
N GLY A 159 -3.58 -14.35 -9.64
CA GLY A 159 -4.59 -13.77 -8.76
C GLY A 159 -5.13 -14.75 -7.71
N LEU A 160 -5.32 -16.03 -8.07
CA LEU A 160 -5.66 -17.08 -7.10
C LEU A 160 -4.52 -17.35 -6.11
N LEU A 161 -3.26 -17.36 -6.58
CA LEU A 161 -2.08 -17.48 -5.71
C LEU A 161 -1.94 -16.29 -4.76
N LEU A 162 -2.22 -15.06 -5.22
CA LEU A 162 -2.29 -13.87 -4.38
C LEU A 162 -3.38 -14.00 -3.31
N GLY A 163 -4.55 -14.54 -3.66
CA GLY A 163 -5.60 -14.85 -2.71
C GLY A 163 -5.22 -15.94 -1.70
N ALA A 164 -4.45 -16.95 -2.11
CA ALA A 164 -3.90 -17.96 -1.22
C ALA A 164 -2.82 -17.38 -0.29
N ALA A 165 -1.96 -16.49 -0.79
CA ALA A 165 -0.99 -15.73 0.00
C ALA A 165 -1.68 -14.86 1.06
N TRP A 166 -2.79 -14.21 0.68
CA TRP A 166 -3.64 -13.45 1.60
C TRP A 166 -4.22 -14.33 2.71
N LEU A 167 -4.77 -15.50 2.37
CA LEU A 167 -5.27 -16.48 3.35
C LEU A 167 -4.15 -17.06 4.23
N ALA A 168 -2.97 -17.31 3.66
CA ALA A 168 -1.80 -17.78 4.41
C ALA A 168 -1.41 -16.75 5.49
N GLY A 169 -1.51 -15.45 5.19
CA GLY A 169 -1.34 -14.38 6.17
C GLY A 169 -2.27 -14.47 7.38
N GLU A 170 -3.52 -14.87 7.15
CA GLU A 170 -4.56 -15.05 8.17
C GLU A 170 -4.34 -16.35 8.99
N LEU A 171 -3.93 -17.43 8.31
CA LEU A 171 -3.69 -18.74 8.93
C LEU A 171 -2.44 -18.75 9.82
N LEU A 172 -1.33 -18.21 9.30
CA LEU A 172 0.00 -18.35 9.89
C LEU A 172 0.19 -17.51 11.16
N THR A 173 1.00 -18.02 12.09
CA THR A 173 1.50 -17.24 13.23
C THR A 173 2.56 -16.23 12.77
N ALA A 174 2.94 -15.29 13.64
CA ALA A 174 3.81 -14.17 13.27
C ALA A 174 5.14 -14.59 12.64
N ARG A 175 5.83 -15.59 13.21
CA ARG A 175 7.14 -16.06 12.71
C ARG A 175 7.07 -16.67 11.30
N PRO A 176 6.31 -17.75 11.04
CA PRO A 176 6.23 -18.35 9.70
C PRO A 176 5.65 -17.39 8.67
N ARG A 177 4.73 -16.49 9.06
CA ARG A 177 4.23 -15.44 8.19
C ARG A 177 5.32 -14.49 7.71
N ARG A 178 6.16 -14.00 8.65
CA ARG A 178 7.31 -13.13 8.32
C ARG A 178 8.33 -13.85 7.45
N LEU A 179 8.60 -15.13 7.74
CA LEU A 179 9.48 -15.96 6.92
C LEU A 179 8.93 -16.11 5.50
N LEU A 180 7.64 -16.42 5.34
CA LEU A 180 7.01 -16.52 4.02
C LEU A 180 7.07 -15.19 3.26
N ALA A 181 6.73 -14.07 3.90
CA ALA A 181 6.85 -12.75 3.28
C ALA A 181 8.31 -12.43 2.87
N GLY A 182 9.28 -12.76 3.73
CA GLY A 182 10.71 -12.59 3.43
C GLY A 182 11.18 -13.47 2.27
N VAL A 183 10.75 -14.74 2.22
CA VAL A 183 11.03 -15.66 1.11
C VAL A 183 10.42 -15.15 -0.20
N LEU A 184 9.21 -14.61 -0.17
CA LEU A 184 8.57 -14.02 -1.36
C LEU A 184 9.29 -12.75 -1.83
N LEU A 185 9.75 -11.89 -0.92
CA LEU A 185 10.57 -10.73 -1.28
C LEU A 185 11.93 -11.14 -1.84
N LEU A 186 12.59 -12.14 -1.25
CA LEU A 186 13.83 -12.70 -1.78
C LEU A 186 13.59 -13.32 -3.17
N ALA A 187 12.50 -14.07 -3.34
CA ALA A 187 12.12 -14.63 -4.63
C ALA A 187 11.83 -13.53 -5.67
N ALA A 188 11.28 -12.38 -5.27
CA ALA A 188 11.11 -11.24 -6.17
C ALA A 188 12.46 -10.70 -6.65
N VAL A 189 13.43 -10.52 -5.74
CA VAL A 189 14.80 -10.10 -6.10
C VAL A 189 15.45 -11.13 -7.02
N LEU A 190 15.38 -12.42 -6.68
CA LEU A 190 15.93 -13.49 -7.51
C LEU A 190 15.24 -13.56 -8.88
N SER A 191 13.92 -13.34 -8.95
CA SER A 191 13.17 -13.30 -10.21
C SER A 191 13.62 -12.18 -11.14
N ALA A 192 14.15 -11.08 -10.60
CA ALA A 192 14.75 -10.00 -11.39
C ALA A 192 16.14 -10.37 -11.94
N LEU A 193 16.80 -11.38 -11.38
CA LEU A 193 18.13 -11.85 -11.78
C LEU A 193 18.08 -13.09 -12.71
N LEU A 194 16.94 -13.80 -12.74
CA LEU A 194 16.76 -14.97 -13.59
C LEU A 194 16.63 -14.59 -15.07
N PRO A 195 17.02 -15.47 -16.00
CA PRO A 195 16.80 -15.23 -17.44
C PRO A 195 15.33 -14.92 -17.76
N PRO A 196 15.07 -14.02 -18.74
CA PRO A 196 13.71 -13.73 -19.18
C PRO A 196 13.03 -15.03 -19.65
N GLY A 197 11.71 -15.13 -19.45
CA GLY A 197 10.94 -16.32 -19.82
C GLY A 197 10.79 -17.40 -18.74
N THR A 198 11.23 -17.12 -17.51
CA THR A 198 11.12 -18.05 -16.37
C THR A 198 10.10 -17.61 -15.32
N GLY A 199 9.57 -18.56 -14.55
CA GLY A 199 8.68 -18.30 -13.42
C GLY A 199 7.37 -17.62 -13.83
N LEU A 200 6.86 -16.72 -12.97
CA LEU A 200 5.62 -15.97 -13.24
C LEU A 200 5.74 -15.06 -14.48
N GLY A 201 6.94 -14.56 -14.77
CA GLY A 201 7.22 -13.77 -15.97
C GLY A 201 7.20 -14.59 -17.26
N GLY A 202 7.39 -15.90 -17.19
CA GLY A 202 7.43 -16.78 -18.36
C GLY A 202 6.12 -16.87 -19.15
N ALA A 203 4.99 -16.43 -18.58
CA ALA A 203 3.72 -16.33 -19.29
C ALA A 203 3.50 -14.97 -19.97
N TYR A 204 4.43 -14.02 -19.82
CA TYR A 204 4.32 -12.69 -20.41
C TYR A 204 4.26 -12.79 -21.95
N PRO A 205 3.44 -11.97 -22.65
CA PRO A 205 3.17 -12.19 -24.08
C PRO A 205 4.41 -12.13 -24.98
N LEU A 206 5.42 -11.35 -24.59
CA LEU A 206 6.69 -11.17 -25.32
C LEU A 206 7.83 -12.05 -24.80
N ALA A 207 7.58 -12.91 -23.81
CA ALA A 207 8.60 -13.85 -23.36
C ALA A 207 8.89 -14.91 -24.42
N GLU A 208 10.15 -15.32 -24.53
CA GLU A 208 10.51 -16.48 -25.34
C GLU A 208 9.74 -17.72 -24.87
N ALA A 209 9.23 -18.53 -25.81
CA ALA A 209 8.39 -19.69 -25.54
C ALA A 209 9.02 -20.61 -24.46
N PRO A 210 8.24 -21.20 -23.52
CA PRO A 210 6.86 -21.66 -23.70
C PRO A 210 5.82 -21.00 -22.76
N HIS A 211 5.28 -19.83 -23.14
CA HIS A 211 4.24 -19.11 -22.40
C HIS A 211 3.02 -19.98 -22.02
N ARG A 212 2.67 -20.99 -22.84
CA ARG A 212 1.57 -21.93 -22.57
C ARG A 212 1.84 -22.79 -21.34
N LEU A 213 3.05 -23.31 -21.20
CA LEU A 213 3.43 -24.17 -20.08
C LEU A 213 3.34 -23.38 -18.77
N TRP A 214 3.93 -22.18 -18.74
CA TRP A 214 3.87 -21.32 -17.56
C TRP A 214 2.44 -20.88 -17.24
N ALA A 215 1.63 -20.54 -18.23
CA ALA A 215 0.22 -20.22 -18.01
C ALA A 215 -0.55 -21.37 -17.37
N LEU A 216 -0.39 -22.60 -17.89
CA LEU A 216 -1.03 -23.79 -17.33
C LEU A 216 -0.53 -24.11 -15.91
N LEU A 217 0.78 -24.03 -15.68
CA LEU A 217 1.37 -24.28 -14.36
C LEU A 217 0.87 -23.27 -13.32
N VAL A 218 0.87 -21.99 -13.64
CA VAL A 218 0.42 -20.92 -12.73
C VAL A 218 -1.08 -21.01 -12.48
N LEU A 219 -1.89 -21.29 -13.51
CA LEU A 219 -3.32 -21.50 -13.36
C LEU A 219 -3.64 -22.73 -12.51
N ALA A 220 -3.01 -23.87 -12.82
CA ALA A 220 -3.19 -25.11 -12.04
C ALA A 220 -2.77 -24.93 -10.58
N ALA A 221 -1.62 -24.28 -10.35
CA ALA A 221 -1.15 -23.96 -9.00
C ALA A 221 -2.14 -23.02 -8.27
N GLY A 222 -2.67 -22.00 -8.95
CA GLY A 222 -3.67 -21.10 -8.41
C GLY A 222 -4.98 -21.81 -8.02
N ILE A 223 -5.50 -22.66 -8.90
CA ILE A 223 -6.70 -23.47 -8.63
C ILE A 223 -6.45 -24.42 -7.45
N ALA A 224 -5.33 -25.14 -7.47
CA ALA A 224 -4.95 -26.04 -6.39
C ALA A 224 -4.83 -25.30 -5.05
N ALA A 225 -4.22 -24.11 -5.04
CA ALA A 225 -4.07 -23.27 -3.86
C ALA A 225 -5.43 -22.75 -3.34
N ALA A 226 -6.36 -22.38 -4.23
CA ALA A 226 -7.70 -21.96 -3.85
C ALA A 226 -8.52 -23.13 -3.24
N VAL A 227 -8.44 -24.32 -3.84
CA VAL A 227 -9.09 -25.53 -3.33
C VAL A 227 -8.50 -25.93 -1.97
N ALA A 228 -7.17 -25.94 -1.86
CA ALA A 228 -6.48 -26.18 -0.59
C ALA A 228 -6.86 -25.11 0.45
N GLY A 229 -6.99 -23.85 0.04
CA GLY A 229 -7.44 -22.74 0.89
C GLY A 229 -8.80 -23.01 1.52
N VAL A 230 -9.78 -23.49 0.74
CA VAL A 230 -11.11 -23.89 1.26
C VAL A 230 -10.99 -25.02 2.30
N ALA A 231 -10.12 -26.01 2.06
CA ALA A 231 -9.89 -27.10 3.02
C ALA A 231 -9.20 -26.62 4.32
N LEU A 232 -8.35 -25.59 4.22
CA LEU A 232 -7.61 -25.02 5.34
C LEU A 232 -8.42 -24.02 6.19
N LEU A 233 -9.63 -23.63 5.76
CA LEU A 233 -10.51 -22.73 6.54
C LEU A 233 -10.86 -23.29 7.93
N ASP A 234 -10.89 -24.62 8.08
CA ASP A 234 -11.11 -25.27 9.38
C ASP A 234 -9.95 -25.06 10.37
N ARG A 235 -8.76 -24.69 9.88
CA ARG A 235 -7.58 -24.38 10.71
C ARG A 235 -7.50 -22.92 11.17
N LEU A 236 -8.38 -22.05 10.68
CA LEU A 236 -8.43 -20.67 11.15
C LEU A 236 -8.73 -20.64 12.63
N ARG A 237 -8.06 -19.78 13.40
CA ARG A 237 -8.24 -19.67 14.85
C ARG A 237 -9.37 -18.71 15.17
N GLY A 238 -10.29 -19.11 16.06
CA GLY A 238 -11.45 -18.29 16.41
C GLY A 238 -11.07 -16.93 17.00
N THR A 239 -9.96 -16.90 17.77
CA THR A 239 -9.40 -15.67 18.33
C THR A 239 -8.96 -14.69 17.25
N VAL A 240 -8.26 -15.17 16.21
CA VAL A 240 -7.79 -14.34 15.09
C VAL A 240 -8.98 -13.74 14.34
N LEU A 241 -9.97 -14.57 13.99
CA LEU A 241 -11.19 -14.10 13.31
C LEU A 241 -11.91 -13.03 14.14
N ARG A 242 -12.05 -13.26 15.45
CA ARG A 242 -12.71 -12.32 16.36
C ARG A 242 -11.93 -11.00 16.44
N GLU A 243 -10.62 -11.05 16.68
CA GLU A 243 -9.76 -9.86 16.74
C GLU A 243 -9.81 -9.04 15.44
N GLN A 244 -9.70 -9.71 14.29
CA GLN A 244 -9.77 -9.03 12.99
C GLN A 244 -11.15 -8.41 12.75
N SER A 245 -12.23 -9.12 13.12
CA SER A 245 -13.59 -8.59 12.96
C SER A 245 -13.85 -7.36 13.84
N MET A 246 -13.49 -7.42 15.12
CA MET A 246 -13.65 -6.28 16.05
C MET A 246 -12.79 -5.10 15.64
N ARG A 247 -11.55 -5.35 15.21
CA ARG A 247 -10.66 -4.30 14.71
C ARG A 247 -11.22 -3.66 13.44
N TRP A 248 -11.72 -4.47 12.50
CA TRP A 248 -12.30 -3.96 11.26
C TRP A 248 -13.58 -3.15 11.51
N GLU A 249 -14.44 -3.59 12.44
CA GLU A 249 -15.62 -2.83 12.86
C GLU A 249 -15.23 -1.49 13.49
N SER A 250 -14.29 -1.48 14.44
CA SER A 250 -13.76 -0.25 15.03
C SER A 250 -13.18 0.70 13.99
N VAL A 251 -12.39 0.19 13.04
CA VAL A 251 -11.84 0.97 11.93
C VAL A 251 -12.95 1.55 11.06
N ALA A 252 -13.96 0.74 10.72
CA ALA A 252 -15.09 1.19 9.91
C ALA A 252 -15.84 2.33 10.61
N THR A 253 -16.12 2.20 11.92
CA THR A 253 -16.78 3.24 12.71
C THR A 253 -15.99 4.56 12.71
N VAL A 254 -14.68 4.50 12.96
CA VAL A 254 -13.81 5.70 12.99
C VAL A 254 -13.65 6.31 11.59
N ALA A 255 -13.56 5.47 10.55
CA ALA A 255 -13.50 5.94 9.16
C ALA A 255 -14.82 6.61 8.74
N THR A 256 -15.98 6.09 9.16
CA THR A 256 -17.29 6.68 8.86
C THR A 256 -17.51 8.03 9.55
N SER A 257 -16.83 8.31 10.67
CA SER A 257 -16.83 9.65 11.27
C SER A 257 -15.80 10.59 10.63
N GLY A 258 -15.12 10.18 9.56
CA GLY A 258 -14.17 11.00 8.82
C GLY A 258 -12.75 11.07 9.38
N ASP A 259 -12.44 10.29 10.43
CA ASP A 259 -11.11 10.25 11.02
C ASP A 259 -10.27 9.11 10.42
N LEU A 260 -9.80 9.31 9.18
CA LEU A 260 -8.99 8.31 8.49
C LEU A 260 -7.63 8.07 9.18
N ALA A 261 -7.07 9.10 9.82
CA ALA A 261 -5.82 8.99 10.55
C ALA A 261 -5.97 8.14 11.82
N GLY A 262 -7.06 8.36 12.58
CA GLY A 262 -7.44 7.52 13.71
C GLY A 262 -7.74 6.08 13.29
N ALA A 263 -8.46 5.89 12.19
CA ALA A 263 -8.76 4.57 11.63
C ALA A 263 -7.47 3.81 11.23
N ALA A 264 -6.51 4.49 10.60
CA ALA A 264 -5.20 3.91 10.29
C ALA A 264 -4.39 3.59 11.56
N ALA A 265 -4.52 4.38 12.62
CA ALA A 265 -3.84 4.15 13.89
C ALA A 265 -4.32 2.85 14.58
N THR A 266 -5.58 2.45 14.43
CA THR A 266 -6.14 1.20 14.97
C THR A 266 -5.47 -0.06 14.41
N PHE A 267 -4.85 0.02 13.23
CA PHE A 267 -4.10 -1.09 12.64
C PHE A 267 -2.67 -1.23 13.14
N ARG A 268 -2.19 -0.31 13.97
CA ARG A 268 -0.81 -0.38 14.49
C ARG A 268 -0.66 -1.57 15.45
N PRO A 269 0.24 -2.52 15.16
CA PRO A 269 0.50 -3.61 16.10
C PRO A 269 1.23 -3.08 17.34
N PRO A 270 1.03 -3.72 18.50
CA PRO A 270 1.81 -3.37 19.70
C PRO A 270 3.30 -3.69 19.48
N PRO A 271 4.21 -2.99 20.20
CA PRO A 271 5.63 -3.27 20.12
C PRO A 271 5.93 -4.73 20.52
N SER A 272 6.67 -5.44 19.67
CA SER A 272 6.87 -6.89 19.78
C SER A 272 8.29 -7.31 20.14
N ALA A 273 9.27 -6.43 20.03
CA ALA A 273 10.69 -6.71 20.30
C ALA A 273 11.31 -5.64 21.21
N GLY A 274 12.59 -5.78 21.55
CA GLY A 274 13.38 -4.69 22.15
C GLY A 274 12.95 -4.20 23.54
N ARG A 275 12.22 -5.01 24.32
CA ARG A 275 11.74 -4.62 25.68
C ARG A 275 12.87 -4.27 26.64
N ARG A 276 14.04 -4.93 26.50
CA ARG A 276 15.23 -4.70 27.34
C ARG A 276 16.12 -3.56 26.85
N LEU A 277 15.83 -2.99 25.66
CA LEU A 277 16.61 -1.88 25.13
C LEU A 277 16.33 -0.62 25.95
N ARG A 278 17.38 -0.09 26.57
CA ARG A 278 17.34 1.19 27.29
C ARG A 278 17.20 2.31 26.27
N ALA A 279 16.11 3.07 26.35
CA ALA A 279 15.87 4.24 25.51
C ALA A 279 16.53 5.51 26.08
N ILE A 280 16.77 5.55 27.39
CA ILE A 280 17.34 6.69 28.12
C ILE A 280 18.75 6.33 28.60
N GLY A 281 19.66 7.30 28.60
CA GLY A 281 21.02 7.15 29.13
C GLY A 281 21.82 8.46 29.06
N PRO A 282 23.05 8.50 29.60
CA PRO A 282 23.89 9.69 29.61
C PRO A 282 24.47 9.93 28.22
N ARG A 283 23.80 10.75 27.41
CA ARG A 283 24.27 11.15 26.07
C ARG A 283 23.88 12.60 25.78
N PRO A 284 24.60 13.27 24.87
CA PRO A 284 24.16 14.54 24.30
C PRO A 284 22.73 14.43 23.77
N LEU A 285 21.99 15.53 23.88
CA LEU A 285 20.53 15.58 23.66
C LEU A 285 20.12 15.03 22.28
N VAL A 286 20.85 15.38 21.22
CA VAL A 286 20.62 14.89 19.85
C VAL A 286 20.77 13.35 19.76
N LEU A 287 21.87 12.81 20.30
CA LEU A 287 22.12 11.37 20.29
C LEU A 287 21.14 10.59 21.19
N LEU A 288 20.66 11.22 22.26
CA LEU A 288 19.61 10.65 23.10
C LEU A 288 18.30 10.50 22.33
N TYR A 289 17.88 11.52 21.58
CA TYR A 289 16.65 11.46 20.78
C TYR A 289 16.79 10.49 19.61
N ALA A 290 17.92 10.51 18.89
CA ALA A 290 18.20 9.52 17.85
C ALA A 290 18.16 8.08 18.39
N ARG A 291 18.70 7.85 19.61
CA ARG A 291 18.60 6.56 20.29
C ARG A 291 17.14 6.19 20.63
N ARG A 292 16.35 7.14 21.12
CA ARG A 292 14.93 6.90 21.45
C ARG A 292 14.15 6.46 20.21
N ASP A 293 14.36 7.13 19.09
CA ASP A 293 13.72 6.80 17.82
C ASP A 293 14.19 5.43 17.30
N ALA A 294 15.51 5.18 17.30
CA ALA A 294 16.05 3.88 16.93
C ALA A 294 15.48 2.74 17.79
N VAL A 295 15.37 2.93 19.11
CA VAL A 295 14.75 1.94 20.00
C VAL A 295 13.26 1.77 19.67
N ALA A 296 12.53 2.84 19.35
CA ALA A 296 11.12 2.74 18.93
C ALA A 296 10.96 1.92 17.64
N TRP A 297 11.84 2.12 16.67
CA TRP A 297 11.87 1.33 15.42
C TRP A 297 12.17 -0.15 15.69
N LEU A 298 13.20 -0.43 16.51
CA LEU A 298 13.60 -1.80 16.87
C LEU A 298 12.54 -2.55 17.69
N ARG A 299 11.68 -1.83 18.41
CA ARG A 299 10.54 -2.44 19.13
C ARG A 299 9.40 -2.83 18.18
N SER A 300 9.37 -2.28 16.97
CA SER A 300 8.35 -2.52 15.93
C SER A 300 8.98 -3.04 14.63
N PRO A 301 9.65 -4.20 14.65
CA PRO A 301 10.48 -4.68 13.55
C PRO A 301 9.73 -4.84 12.24
N ASP A 302 8.46 -5.25 12.27
CA ASP A 302 7.64 -5.42 11.07
C ASP A 302 7.38 -4.08 10.37
N ARG A 303 7.08 -3.04 11.15
CA ARG A 303 6.84 -1.69 10.64
C ARG A 303 8.12 -1.09 10.07
N LEU A 304 9.27 -1.32 10.73
CA LEU A 304 10.58 -0.90 10.24
C LEU A 304 10.95 -1.61 8.93
N ALA A 305 10.81 -2.94 8.87
CA ALA A 305 11.15 -3.73 7.69
C ALA A 305 10.29 -3.32 6.48
N VAL A 306 8.97 -3.20 6.66
CA VAL A 306 8.07 -2.71 5.60
C VAL A 306 8.45 -1.28 5.18
N GLY A 307 8.73 -0.40 6.14
CA GLY A 307 9.19 0.97 5.86
C GLY A 307 10.47 1.01 5.02
N ILE A 308 11.46 0.17 5.35
CA ILE A 308 12.72 0.06 4.60
C ILE A 308 12.47 -0.42 3.16
N VAL A 309 11.73 -1.52 2.99
CA VAL A 309 11.45 -2.09 1.65
C VAL A 309 10.67 -1.08 0.80
N VAL A 310 9.64 -0.45 1.36
CA VAL A 310 8.84 0.55 0.63
C VAL A 310 9.69 1.79 0.31
N ALA A 311 10.57 2.25 1.21
CA ALA A 311 11.46 3.38 0.92
C ALA A 311 12.43 3.06 -0.23
N LEU A 312 13.02 1.87 -0.24
CA LEU A 312 13.94 1.44 -1.31
C LEU A 312 13.22 1.35 -2.66
N LEU A 313 12.04 0.72 -2.71
CA LEU A 313 11.24 0.63 -3.94
C LEU A 313 10.74 2.00 -4.41
N ALA A 314 10.30 2.86 -3.49
CA ALA A 314 9.88 4.22 -3.79
C ALA A 314 11.01 5.05 -4.38
N ALA A 315 12.20 4.97 -3.78
CA ALA A 315 13.38 5.66 -4.26
C ALA A 315 13.86 5.12 -5.61
N ALA A 316 13.78 3.80 -5.85
CA ALA A 316 14.06 3.22 -7.15
C ALA A 316 13.06 3.69 -8.22
N ALA A 317 11.77 3.82 -7.89
CA ALA A 317 10.75 4.37 -8.78
C ALA A 317 10.99 5.86 -9.10
N LEU A 318 11.33 6.67 -8.09
CA LEU A 318 11.72 8.07 -8.28
C LEU A 318 12.98 8.20 -9.15
N ALA A 319 13.99 7.36 -8.91
CA ALA A 319 15.21 7.32 -9.71
C ALA A 319 14.94 6.90 -11.15
N GLY A 320 14.09 5.87 -11.35
CA GLY A 320 13.69 5.40 -12.68
C GLY A 320 12.87 6.43 -13.46
N SER A 321 12.17 7.34 -12.77
CA SER A 321 11.40 8.40 -13.43
C SER A 321 12.25 9.32 -14.31
N SER A 322 13.53 9.52 -14.01
CA SER A 322 14.42 10.34 -14.85
C SER A 322 14.87 9.64 -16.13
N GLN A 323 14.66 8.33 -16.23
CA GLN A 323 14.92 7.51 -17.41
C GLN A 323 13.66 7.30 -18.27
N LEU A 324 12.50 7.74 -17.76
CA LEU A 324 11.21 7.64 -18.42
C LEU A 324 10.81 8.99 -19.00
N THR A 325 9.86 8.99 -19.93
CA THR A 325 9.26 10.20 -20.47
C THR A 325 7.74 10.15 -20.35
N GLY A 326 7.09 11.31 -20.53
CA GLY A 326 5.63 11.38 -20.57
C GLY A 326 4.93 10.94 -19.28
N PRO A 327 3.72 10.35 -19.36
CA PRO A 327 2.94 9.96 -18.19
C PRO A 327 3.58 8.87 -17.33
N LEU A 328 4.44 8.01 -17.89
CA LEU A 328 5.13 6.99 -17.10
C LEU A 328 6.09 7.62 -16.09
N ALA A 329 6.88 8.61 -16.54
CA ALA A 329 7.76 9.36 -15.65
C ALA A 329 6.98 9.98 -14.51
N TRP A 330 5.89 10.69 -14.83
CA TRP A 330 5.04 11.30 -13.82
C TRP A 330 4.34 10.30 -12.91
N SER A 331 3.90 9.15 -13.42
CA SER A 331 3.32 8.08 -12.60
C SER A 331 4.34 7.51 -11.61
N ALA A 332 5.59 7.32 -12.06
CA ALA A 332 6.70 6.90 -11.20
C ALA A 332 7.03 7.96 -10.14
N VAL A 333 6.99 9.25 -10.48
CA VAL A 333 7.13 10.36 -9.53
C VAL A 333 6.02 10.33 -8.47
N LEU A 334 4.76 10.25 -8.90
CA LEU A 334 3.61 10.29 -7.99
C LEU A 334 3.59 9.07 -7.06
N LEU A 335 3.74 7.86 -7.62
CA LEU A 335 3.78 6.62 -6.84
C LEU A 335 4.98 6.58 -5.90
N GLY A 336 6.16 6.98 -6.40
CA GLY A 336 7.38 7.07 -5.62
C GLY A 336 7.26 8.06 -4.46
N ALA A 337 6.68 9.26 -4.69
CA ALA A 337 6.48 10.26 -3.64
C ALA A 337 5.51 9.78 -2.56
N VAL A 338 4.38 9.16 -2.93
CA VAL A 338 3.41 8.60 -1.97
C VAL A 338 4.01 7.45 -1.18
N ALA A 339 4.71 6.54 -1.85
CA ALA A 339 5.33 5.39 -1.20
C ALA A 339 6.45 5.85 -0.25
N LEU A 340 7.28 6.83 -0.65
CA LEU A 340 8.33 7.39 0.21
C LEU A 340 7.74 8.15 1.41
N TRP A 341 6.63 8.88 1.22
CA TRP A 341 5.87 9.49 2.30
C TRP A 341 5.34 8.44 3.29
N GLY A 342 4.72 7.38 2.78
CA GLY A 342 4.23 6.25 3.57
C GLY A 342 5.34 5.55 4.34
N ALA A 343 6.49 5.33 3.72
CA ALA A 343 7.68 4.79 4.38
C ALA A 343 8.20 5.72 5.49
N GLY A 344 8.32 7.03 5.23
CA GLY A 344 8.69 8.03 6.24
C GLY A 344 7.75 8.03 7.45
N SER A 345 6.45 7.82 7.22
CA SER A 345 5.43 7.74 8.28
C SER A 345 5.70 6.61 9.30
N THR A 346 6.51 5.61 8.94
CA THR A 346 6.92 4.52 9.82
C THR A 346 7.99 4.93 10.84
N LEU A 347 8.74 5.99 10.54
CA LEU A 347 9.91 6.43 11.30
C LEU A 347 9.60 7.58 12.27
N VAL A 348 8.50 8.31 12.07
CA VAL A 348 8.19 9.59 12.73
C VAL A 348 7.35 9.50 14.00
N GLU A 349 7.36 8.36 14.72
CA GLU A 349 6.56 8.22 15.94
C GLU A 349 6.98 9.19 17.05
N GLY A 350 8.28 9.47 17.17
CA GLY A 350 8.81 10.47 18.11
C GLY A 350 8.28 11.88 17.83
N ILE A 351 8.12 12.24 16.54
CA ILE A 351 7.54 13.53 16.12
C ILE A 351 6.10 13.63 16.60
N ARG A 352 5.27 12.61 16.32
CA ARG A 352 3.86 12.55 16.77
C ARG A 352 3.76 12.63 18.29
N HIS A 353 4.60 11.87 19.00
CA HIS A 353 4.66 11.92 20.46
C HIS A 353 5.01 13.32 20.97
N GLY A 354 6.01 13.98 20.40
CA GLY A 354 6.38 15.35 20.76
C GLY A 354 5.21 16.32 20.59
N VAL A 355 4.48 16.24 19.48
CA VAL A 355 3.27 17.07 19.28
C VAL A 355 2.15 16.73 20.28
N HIS A 356 1.95 15.45 20.62
CA HIS A 356 0.97 15.06 21.63
C HIS A 356 1.29 15.56 23.05
N THR A 357 2.52 16.00 23.33
CA THR A 357 2.86 16.65 24.60
C THR A 357 2.52 18.14 24.66
N LEU A 358 1.95 18.72 23.60
CA LEU A 358 1.41 20.08 23.63
C LEU A 358 0.41 20.24 24.78
N GLY A 359 0.56 21.31 25.56
CA GLY A 359 -0.26 21.59 26.74
C GLY A 359 0.19 20.89 28.03
N ALA A 360 1.10 19.92 27.96
CA ALA A 360 1.65 19.29 29.18
C ALA A 360 2.69 20.20 29.86
N PRO A 361 2.80 20.18 31.21
CA PRO A 361 3.87 20.86 31.92
C PRO A 361 5.25 20.45 31.41
N ARG A 362 6.19 21.40 31.34
CA ARG A 362 7.57 21.14 30.87
C ARG A 362 8.38 20.40 31.94
N LEU A 363 8.09 19.12 32.14
CA LEU A 363 8.76 18.27 33.14
C LEU A 363 10.29 18.19 32.95
N PHE A 364 10.79 18.42 31.73
CA PHE A 364 12.21 18.34 31.39
C PHE A 364 12.79 19.65 30.81
N GLY A 365 12.12 20.79 31.01
CA GLY A 365 12.59 22.10 30.54
C GLY A 365 12.62 22.30 29.01
N GLN A 366 12.18 21.32 28.23
CA GLN A 366 12.19 21.38 26.76
C GLN A 366 10.87 21.88 26.20
N THR A 367 10.95 22.69 25.15
CA THR A 367 9.78 23.12 24.38
C THR A 367 9.32 22.01 23.43
N VAL A 368 8.05 22.00 23.02
CA VAL A 368 7.58 21.08 21.98
C VAL A 368 8.36 21.24 20.68
N ALA A 369 8.66 22.49 20.29
CA ALA A 369 9.45 22.77 19.08
C ALA A 369 10.84 22.12 19.15
N SER A 370 11.53 22.18 20.29
CA SER A 370 12.82 21.51 20.46
C SER A 370 12.69 19.99 20.40
N GLN A 371 11.66 19.40 21.03
CA GLN A 371 11.46 17.94 21.00
C GLN A 371 11.17 17.45 19.57
N VAL A 372 10.32 18.17 18.84
CA VAL A 372 9.97 17.88 17.45
C VAL A 372 11.19 17.97 16.54
N LEU A 373 12.00 19.03 16.68
CA LEU A 373 13.24 19.19 15.91
C LEU A 373 14.21 18.03 16.15
N LEU A 374 14.42 17.65 17.41
CA LEU A 374 15.31 16.55 17.79
C LEU A 374 14.80 15.19 17.27
N HIS A 375 13.48 14.97 17.27
CA HIS A 375 12.84 13.78 16.70
C HIS A 375 12.76 13.77 15.16
N ALA A 376 13.03 14.89 14.49
CA ALA A 376 13.03 14.95 13.02
C ALA A 376 14.36 14.50 12.42
N LEU A 377 15.47 14.68 13.15
CA LEU A 377 16.83 14.43 12.63
C LEU A 377 17.07 12.97 12.25
N ALA A 378 16.78 12.03 13.16
CA ALA A 378 17.05 10.61 12.89
C ALA A 378 16.16 10.02 11.79
N PRO A 379 14.83 10.27 11.74
CA PRO A 379 14.00 9.88 10.61
C PRO A 379 14.46 10.48 9.28
N ALA A 380 14.86 11.76 9.26
CA ALA A 380 15.37 12.42 8.05
C ALA A 380 16.64 11.75 7.54
N LEU A 381 17.63 11.55 8.41
CA LEU A 381 18.88 10.88 8.03
C LEU A 381 18.63 9.47 7.51
N LEU A 382 17.82 8.67 8.21
CA LEU A 382 17.53 7.30 7.79
C LEU A 382 16.78 7.26 6.45
N LEU A 383 15.74 8.09 6.27
CA LEU A 383 14.99 8.14 5.02
C LEU A 383 15.86 8.63 3.86
N THR A 384 16.74 9.60 4.08
CA THR A 384 17.71 10.06 3.07
C THR A 384 18.71 8.97 2.70
N VAL A 385 19.23 8.21 3.66
CA VAL A 385 20.12 7.07 3.38
C VAL A 385 19.39 5.99 2.58
N LEU A 386 18.16 5.64 2.94
CA LEU A 386 17.36 4.68 2.19
C LEU A 386 17.02 5.18 0.79
N ALA A 387 16.75 6.49 0.65
CA ALA A 387 16.53 7.13 -0.63
C ALA A 387 17.79 7.06 -1.52
N ALA A 388 18.96 7.31 -0.95
CA ALA A 388 20.24 7.19 -1.65
C ALA A 388 20.52 5.74 -2.06
N LEU A 389 20.26 4.77 -1.19
CA LEU A 389 20.46 3.34 -1.48
C LEU A 389 19.50 2.84 -2.57
N GLY A 390 18.22 3.19 -2.49
CA GLY A 390 17.23 2.77 -3.48
C GLY A 390 17.46 3.41 -4.85
N GLY A 391 17.80 4.71 -4.90
CA GLY A 391 18.17 5.38 -6.14
C GLY A 391 19.51 4.89 -6.71
N GLY A 392 20.51 4.68 -5.85
CA GLY A 392 21.83 4.20 -6.24
C GLY A 392 21.86 2.75 -6.71
N GLY A 393 20.97 1.90 -6.18
CA GLY A 393 20.81 0.52 -6.66
C GLY A 393 20.42 0.47 -8.14
N LEU A 394 19.59 1.40 -8.61
CA LEU A 394 19.23 1.51 -10.02
C LEU A 394 20.42 1.97 -10.89
N VAL A 395 21.26 2.86 -10.37
CA VAL A 395 22.49 3.30 -11.04
C VAL A 395 23.45 2.12 -11.23
N LEU A 396 23.69 1.33 -10.17
CA LEU A 396 24.57 0.17 -10.24
C LEU A 396 24.06 -0.92 -11.21
N ALA A 397 22.76 -0.95 -11.50
CA ALA A 397 22.13 -1.89 -12.41
C ALA A 397 22.23 -1.51 -13.91
N GLY A 398 22.81 -0.37 -14.27
CA GLY A 398 23.01 -0.01 -15.68
C GLY A 398 23.19 1.47 -16.02
N GLY A 399 23.28 2.36 -15.04
CA GLY A 399 23.47 3.80 -15.25
C GLY A 399 24.94 4.22 -15.13
N SER A 400 25.48 4.87 -16.15
CA SER A 400 26.78 5.56 -16.10
C SER A 400 26.65 7.05 -16.42
N GLY A 401 27.48 7.89 -15.81
CA GLY A 401 27.57 9.33 -16.13
C GLY A 401 26.63 10.23 -15.34
N GLU A 402 26.36 11.44 -15.86
CA GLU A 402 25.57 12.50 -15.18
C GLU A 402 24.14 12.06 -14.83
N GLY A 403 23.54 11.15 -15.60
CA GLY A 403 22.22 10.57 -15.31
C GLY A 403 22.18 9.78 -14.00
N ALA A 404 23.32 9.24 -13.55
CA ALA A 404 23.41 8.53 -12.27
C ALA A 404 23.25 9.46 -11.07
N ALA A 405 23.90 10.63 -11.12
CA ALA A 405 23.79 11.63 -10.06
C ALA A 405 22.36 12.17 -9.98
N GLN A 406 21.71 12.41 -11.13
CA GLN A 406 20.34 12.87 -11.20
C GLN A 406 19.33 11.86 -10.65
N ALA A 407 19.54 10.56 -10.94
CA ALA A 407 18.69 9.47 -10.46
C ALA A 407 18.66 9.36 -8.92
N VAL A 408 19.79 9.60 -8.26
CA VAL A 408 19.89 9.60 -6.78
C VAL A 408 19.37 10.90 -6.16
N MET A 409 19.57 12.02 -6.84
CA MET A 409 19.30 13.35 -6.30
C MET A 409 17.84 13.59 -5.97
N LEU A 410 16.90 13.21 -6.85
CA LEU A 410 15.46 13.43 -6.62
C LEU A 410 14.95 12.75 -5.32
N PRO A 411 15.12 11.43 -5.12
CA PRO A 411 14.64 10.79 -3.89
C PRO A 411 15.37 11.32 -2.63
N VAL A 412 16.67 11.62 -2.73
CA VAL A 412 17.47 12.19 -1.63
C VAL A 412 16.98 13.59 -1.24
N ALA A 413 16.70 14.44 -2.22
CA ALA A 413 16.22 15.80 -2.01
C ALA A 413 14.78 15.83 -1.47
N LEU A 414 13.95 14.87 -1.87
CA LEU A 414 12.56 14.75 -1.42
C LEU A 414 12.47 14.26 0.05
N ALA A 415 13.36 13.39 0.51
CA ALA A 415 13.32 12.83 1.87
C ALA A 415 13.19 13.87 3.01
N PRO A 416 14.04 14.93 3.11
CA PRO A 416 13.89 15.94 4.15
C PRO A 416 12.60 16.76 4.02
N VAL A 417 12.13 17.03 2.80
CA VAL A 417 10.86 17.72 2.54
C VAL A 417 9.69 16.90 3.11
N LEU A 418 9.68 15.59 2.87
CA LEU A 418 8.65 14.70 3.39
C LEU A 418 8.68 14.61 4.92
N ILE A 419 9.86 14.55 5.55
CA ILE A 419 9.92 14.56 7.03
C ILE A 419 9.43 15.89 7.59
N ALA A 420 9.78 17.04 7.00
CA ALA A 420 9.21 18.33 7.40
C ALA A 420 7.67 18.36 7.20
N GLY A 421 7.18 17.76 6.11
CA GLY A 421 5.76 17.55 5.88
C GLY A 421 5.09 16.69 6.95
N GLN A 422 5.75 15.63 7.44
CA GLN A 422 5.25 14.79 8.54
C GLN A 422 5.17 15.57 9.86
N VAL A 423 6.09 16.51 10.11
CA VAL A 423 5.99 17.42 11.26
C VAL A 423 4.77 18.32 11.13
N ARG A 424 4.55 18.91 9.95
CA ARG A 424 3.35 19.73 9.66
C ARG A 424 2.06 18.93 9.83
N ASP A 425 2.04 17.70 9.35
CA ASP A 425 0.89 16.79 9.45
C ASP A 425 0.61 16.40 10.90
N ALA A 426 1.64 16.06 11.67
CA ALA A 426 1.50 15.79 13.11
C ALA A 426 0.91 17.01 13.85
N ALA A 427 1.30 18.23 13.49
CA ALA A 427 0.81 19.48 14.07
C ALA A 427 -0.59 19.93 13.57
N LYS A 428 -1.30 19.12 12.78
CA LYS A 428 -2.58 19.51 12.16
C LYS A 428 -3.74 19.69 13.15
N GLY A 429 -3.73 18.97 14.27
CA GLY A 429 -4.82 18.98 15.25
C GLY A 429 -6.08 18.25 14.77
N PRO A 430 -7.14 18.21 15.60
CA PRO A 430 -8.40 17.59 15.24
C PRO A 430 -9.11 18.37 14.11
N MET A 431 -9.90 17.66 13.30
CA MET A 431 -10.70 18.28 12.26
C MET A 431 -11.72 19.25 12.88
N PRO A 432 -11.78 20.52 12.43
CA PRO A 432 -12.78 21.46 12.92
C PRO A 432 -14.21 20.98 12.66
N LEU A 433 -15.09 21.09 13.65
CA LEU A 433 -16.51 20.66 13.53
C LEU A 433 -17.25 21.33 12.36
N LYS A 434 -16.86 22.55 12.00
CA LYS A 434 -17.40 23.26 10.82
C LYS A 434 -17.14 22.56 9.49
N LEU A 435 -16.16 21.66 9.41
CA LEU A 435 -15.90 20.86 8.21
C LEU A 435 -16.73 19.56 8.17
N MET A 436 -17.38 19.22 9.29
CA MET A 436 -18.25 18.05 9.43
C MET A 436 -19.74 18.40 9.30
N THR A 437 -20.07 19.68 9.09
CA THR A 437 -21.45 20.11 8.92
C THR A 437 -21.99 19.56 7.60
N PRO A 438 -23.14 18.85 7.60
CA PRO A 438 -23.71 18.29 6.38
C PRO A 438 -23.93 19.37 5.31
N MET A 439 -23.57 19.05 4.08
CA MET A 439 -23.77 19.86 2.89
C MET A 439 -24.66 19.08 1.92
N PRO A 440 -26.00 19.15 2.05
CA PRO A 440 -26.89 18.37 1.19
C PRO A 440 -26.74 18.77 -0.27
N THR A 441 -26.45 17.78 -1.12
CA THR A 441 -26.42 17.89 -2.59
C THR A 441 -27.37 16.86 -3.19
N ALA A 442 -27.69 17.00 -4.48
CA ALA A 442 -28.50 16.02 -5.20
C ALA A 442 -27.88 14.61 -5.23
N GLN A 443 -26.55 14.51 -5.08
CA GLN A 443 -25.78 13.27 -5.10
C GLN A 443 -25.48 12.71 -3.69
N GLY A 444 -25.90 13.39 -2.61
CA GLY A 444 -25.63 13.01 -1.23
C GLY A 444 -25.02 14.14 -0.40
N ASP A 445 -24.38 13.81 0.72
CA ASP A 445 -23.70 14.80 1.57
C ASP A 445 -22.31 15.17 1.00
N GLY A 446 -22.17 16.43 0.56
CA GLY A 446 -20.92 16.99 0.03
C GLY A 446 -19.85 17.26 1.09
N SER A 447 -20.19 17.24 2.38
CA SER A 447 -19.25 17.45 3.49
C SER A 447 -18.08 16.45 3.45
N VAL A 448 -18.34 15.23 2.95
CA VAL A 448 -17.35 14.16 2.77
C VAL A 448 -16.17 14.61 1.90
N LEU A 449 -16.41 15.42 0.86
CA LEU A 449 -15.32 15.92 -0.01
C LEU A 449 -14.41 16.89 0.74
N VAL A 450 -15.00 17.77 1.57
CA VAL A 450 -14.24 18.71 2.41
C VAL A 450 -13.45 17.96 3.48
N MET A 451 -14.04 16.93 4.08
CA MET A 451 -13.38 16.06 5.05
C MET A 451 -12.22 15.29 4.40
N LEU A 452 -12.42 14.74 3.19
CA LEU A 452 -11.37 14.07 2.43
C LEU A 452 -10.24 15.04 2.04
N ALA A 453 -10.57 16.25 1.60
CA ALA A 453 -9.59 17.29 1.28
C ALA A 453 -8.79 17.70 2.52
N TRP A 454 -9.44 17.83 3.67
CA TRP A 454 -8.77 18.03 4.95
C TRP A 454 -7.82 16.87 5.22
N GLN A 455 -8.29 15.62 5.20
CA GLN A 455 -7.48 14.43 5.51
C GLN A 455 -6.32 14.18 4.53
N SER A 456 -6.45 14.57 3.26
CA SER A 456 -5.46 14.32 2.22
C SER A 456 -4.43 15.44 2.03
N ASP A 457 -4.51 16.54 2.78
CA ASP A 457 -3.61 17.71 2.62
C ASP A 457 -2.12 17.34 2.63
N ALA A 458 -1.68 16.48 3.57
CA ALA A 458 -0.29 16.05 3.68
C ALA A 458 0.13 15.16 2.50
N LEU A 459 -0.77 14.30 2.02
CA LEU A 459 -0.52 13.47 0.84
C LEU A 459 -0.43 14.30 -0.43
N LEU A 460 -1.32 15.28 -0.59
CA LEU A 460 -1.31 16.22 -1.72
C LEU A 460 -0.02 17.05 -1.73
N LEU A 461 0.46 17.49 -0.56
CA LEU A 461 1.75 18.20 -0.46
C LEU A 461 2.95 17.30 -0.74
N ALA A 462 2.91 16.02 -0.35
CA ALA A 462 3.95 15.06 -0.72
C ALA A 462 4.01 14.86 -2.24
N LEU A 463 2.85 14.68 -2.87
CA LEU A 463 2.71 14.58 -4.34
C LEU A 463 3.22 15.85 -5.03
N LEU A 464 2.77 17.02 -4.59
CA LEU A 464 3.18 18.31 -5.15
C LEU A 464 4.68 18.57 -4.99
N SER A 465 5.25 18.17 -3.85
CA SER A 465 6.70 18.30 -3.61
C SER A 465 7.48 17.39 -4.55
N GLY A 466 7.04 16.13 -4.72
CA GLY A 466 7.65 15.21 -5.67
C GLY A 466 7.60 15.71 -7.11
N THR A 467 6.44 16.21 -7.55
CA THR A 467 6.28 16.73 -8.92
C THR A 467 7.06 18.02 -9.16
N LEU A 468 7.08 18.95 -8.18
CA LEU A 468 7.87 20.17 -8.29
C LEU A 468 9.36 19.85 -8.39
N LEU A 469 9.89 19.00 -7.51
CA LEU A 469 11.31 18.64 -7.54
C LEU A 469 11.68 17.87 -8.81
N ALA A 470 10.81 16.99 -9.29
CA ALA A 470 11.01 16.31 -10.58
C ALA A 470 11.06 17.32 -11.75
N GLY A 471 10.14 18.30 -11.76
CA GLY A 471 10.13 19.37 -12.77
C GLY A 471 11.38 20.27 -12.71
N LEU A 472 11.82 20.65 -11.51
CA LEU A 472 13.07 21.39 -11.31
C LEU A 472 14.30 20.58 -11.74
N GLY A 473 14.19 19.25 -11.75
CA GLY A 473 15.21 18.35 -12.29
C GLY A 473 15.57 18.64 -13.75
N ALA A 474 14.63 19.15 -14.55
CA ALA A 474 14.88 19.55 -15.93
C ALA A 474 15.75 20.81 -16.06
N LEU A 475 15.82 21.63 -14.99
CA LEU A 475 16.66 22.83 -14.94
C LEU A 475 18.06 22.56 -14.38
N GLY A 476 18.29 21.36 -13.83
CA GLY A 476 19.58 20.91 -13.31
C GLY A 476 19.64 20.76 -11.78
N PRO A 477 20.77 20.26 -11.25
CA PRO A 477 20.88 19.82 -9.86
C PRO A 477 20.76 20.93 -8.82
N VAL A 478 21.26 22.13 -9.14
CA VAL A 478 21.17 23.30 -8.26
C VAL A 478 19.70 23.67 -7.99
N TRP A 479 18.83 23.57 -8.99
CA TRP A 479 17.40 23.87 -8.86
C TRP A 479 16.67 22.84 -8.00
N VAL A 480 17.02 21.55 -8.12
CA VAL A 480 16.44 20.50 -7.27
C VAL A 480 16.84 20.71 -5.81
N LEU A 481 18.12 20.98 -5.54
CA LEU A 481 18.61 21.22 -4.18
C LEU A 481 18.01 22.51 -3.59
N GLY A 482 18.01 23.60 -4.36
CA GLY A 482 17.40 24.87 -3.95
C GLY A 482 15.91 24.74 -3.69
N GLY A 483 15.19 24.03 -4.57
CA GLY A 483 13.77 23.71 -4.40
C GLY A 483 13.51 22.87 -3.16
N ALA A 484 14.35 21.87 -2.87
CA ALA A 484 14.21 21.03 -1.69
C ALA A 484 14.47 21.80 -0.39
N VAL A 485 15.48 22.69 -0.36
CA VAL A 485 15.73 23.59 0.77
C VAL A 485 14.52 24.51 1.00
N LEU A 486 14.01 25.13 -0.06
CA LEU A 486 12.85 26.02 0.01
C LEU A 486 11.60 25.28 0.50
N LEU A 487 11.26 24.13 -0.09
CA LEU A 487 10.11 23.33 0.32
C LEU A 487 10.22 22.84 1.77
N THR A 488 11.42 22.39 2.18
CA THR A 488 11.68 21.99 3.58
C THR A 488 11.44 23.16 4.53
N ALA A 489 11.95 24.35 4.19
CA ALA A 489 11.74 25.58 4.98
C ALA A 489 10.27 25.97 5.05
N LEU A 490 9.54 25.93 3.92
CA LEU A 490 8.10 26.21 3.87
C LEU A 490 7.30 25.24 4.75
N MET A 491 7.56 23.92 4.65
CA MET A 491 6.91 22.92 5.49
C MET A 491 7.20 23.15 6.98
N ALA A 492 8.46 23.49 7.33
CA ALA A 492 8.85 23.80 8.69
C ALA A 492 8.18 25.07 9.23
N LEU A 493 8.05 26.12 8.41
CA LEU A 493 7.32 27.35 8.78
C LEU A 493 5.84 27.08 9.00
N MET A 494 5.20 26.30 8.12
CA MET A 494 3.80 25.87 8.28
C MET A 494 3.60 25.01 9.52
N ALA A 495 4.56 24.12 9.83
CA ALA A 495 4.52 23.35 11.07
C ALA A 495 4.63 24.26 12.30
N ARG A 496 5.55 25.23 12.28
CA ARG A 496 5.74 26.19 13.37
C ARG A 496 4.50 27.05 13.62
N SER A 497 3.82 27.51 12.56
CA SER A 497 2.59 28.29 12.70
C SER A 497 1.47 27.47 13.35
N ARG A 498 1.31 26.21 12.95
CA ARG A 498 0.36 25.27 13.56
C ARG A 498 0.68 25.00 15.03
N LEU A 499 1.93 24.72 15.37
CA LEU A 499 2.35 24.49 16.76
C LEU A 499 2.09 25.70 17.67
N ARG A 500 2.25 26.93 17.15
CA ARG A 500 1.91 28.15 17.90
C ARG A 500 0.42 28.28 18.14
N ALA A 501 -0.40 28.02 17.12
CA ALA A 501 -1.85 28.11 17.21
C ALA A 501 -2.47 27.07 18.16
N LEU A 502 -1.79 25.93 18.38
CA LEU A 502 -2.21 24.91 19.35
C LEU A 502 -1.70 25.18 20.78
N GLY A 503 -0.68 26.02 20.93
CA GLY A 503 -0.04 26.32 22.22
C GLY A 503 -0.52 27.63 22.85
N SER A 504 -1.16 28.51 22.07
CA SER A 504 -1.99 29.63 22.54
C SER A 504 -3.37 29.12 22.92
#